data_AF-F3Z7W8-F1
#
_entry.id   AF-F3Z7W8-F1
#
_cell.length_a   1.000
_cell.length_b   1.000
_cell.length_c   1.000
_cell.angle_alpha   90.00
_cell.angle_beta   90.00
_cell.angle_gamma   90.00
#
_symmetry.space_group_name_H-M   'P 1'
#
loop_
_entity.id
_entity.type
_entity.pdbx_description
1 polymer ?
#
loop_
_entity_poly.entity_id
_entity_poly.type
_entity_poly.pdbx_seq_one_letter_code
_entity_poly.pdbx_strand_id
1 'polypeptide(L)'
;MEALMEEYRLEGDVRKATRDHVVYEMARERAKAEVEAKRYAADIAALAACSRNLTSFLNEETAEASYDVADLLPAEGNFTLVAAKKTGKTSTTIELVRAYADGSPFLGRFEITGGPQHVGMWDYEMGDPQLREWLRRAGIRNTDRVHLLPLRGQHLSLRTPATREWAAGWLRDRRVGLWLLDPAHRAMTGFTTQGDPNTAAQEFTETLEQIKREAGVRNIGLPVHTGLSGEHARGASRWGEWPDAIWKLKKDENGRRTLSAEGRDVDLAETTVQRDAETRRLSVSAFDNAGSAYQGPSDVDRLCMWLDAHPDDHPSKRRVAEILNVSQEKAATILETAEDAGRIVVRPGPRRSQRAWLPEHVEAEAEAAQPRQMEL
;
A
#
# COMPACT_ATOMS: atom_id res chain seq x y z
N MET A 1 -31.52 -19.99 76.98
CA MET A 1 -31.97 -21.07 76.07
C MET A 1 -32.53 -20.47 74.77
N GLU A 2 -33.40 -19.47 74.82
CA GLU A 2 -33.86 -18.72 73.63
C GLU A 2 -32.73 -18.07 72.81
N ALA A 3 -31.80 -17.36 73.45
CA ALA A 3 -30.69 -16.70 72.74
C ALA A 3 -29.79 -17.68 71.95
N LEU A 4 -29.59 -18.90 72.47
CA LEU A 4 -28.84 -19.95 71.79
C LEU A 4 -29.61 -20.54 70.60
N MET A 5 -30.95 -20.60 70.66
CA MET A 5 -31.76 -21.05 69.54
C MET A 5 -31.89 -20.00 68.43
N GLU A 6 -31.89 -18.71 68.79
CA GLU A 6 -31.83 -17.58 67.85
C GLU A 6 -30.52 -17.58 67.06
N GLU A 7 -29.39 -17.80 67.75
CA GLU A 7 -28.04 -17.83 67.17
C GLU A 7 -27.85 -19.03 66.20
N TYR A 8 -28.32 -20.23 66.59
CA TYR A 8 -28.33 -21.40 65.70
C TYR A 8 -29.20 -21.21 64.46
N ARG A 9 -30.32 -20.49 64.60
CA ARG A 9 -31.22 -20.19 63.48
C ARG A 9 -30.59 -19.19 62.51
N LEU A 10 -29.96 -18.13 63.04
CA LEU A 10 -29.19 -17.16 62.25
C LEU A 10 -28.01 -17.82 61.51
N GLU A 11 -27.26 -18.71 62.16
CA GLU A 11 -26.20 -19.48 61.49
C GLU A 11 -26.75 -20.39 60.37
N GLY A 12 -27.92 -21.01 60.60
CA GLY A 12 -28.60 -21.83 59.60
C GLY A 12 -29.03 -21.02 58.37
N ASP A 13 -29.60 -19.83 58.59
CA ASP A 13 -30.05 -18.94 57.53
C ASP A 13 -28.88 -18.35 56.72
N VAL A 14 -27.76 -18.00 57.37
CA VAL A 14 -26.54 -17.54 56.69
C VAL A 14 -25.88 -18.66 55.87
N ARG A 15 -25.85 -19.90 56.39
CA ARG A 15 -25.35 -21.06 55.64
C ARG A 15 -26.21 -21.35 54.41
N LYS A 16 -27.53 -21.24 54.54
CA LYS A 16 -28.47 -21.41 53.43
C LYS A 16 -28.29 -20.32 52.37
N ALA A 17 -28.25 -19.05 52.76
CA ALA A 17 -28.06 -17.93 51.84
C ALA A 17 -26.71 -18.00 51.10
N THR A 18 -25.63 -18.37 51.81
CA THR A 18 -24.30 -18.59 51.20
C THR A 18 -24.34 -19.71 50.17
N ARG A 19 -25.00 -20.83 50.50
CA ARG A 19 -25.15 -21.97 49.57
C ARG A 19 -25.92 -21.57 48.32
N ASP A 20 -27.04 -20.85 48.47
CA ASP A 20 -27.87 -20.41 47.35
C ASP A 20 -27.11 -19.42 46.45
N HIS A 21 -26.32 -18.52 47.02
CA HIS A 21 -25.48 -17.60 46.26
C HIS A 21 -24.35 -18.31 45.49
N VAL A 22 -23.67 -19.28 46.11
CA VAL A 22 -22.66 -20.11 45.43
C VAL A 22 -23.28 -20.89 44.27
N VAL A 23 -24.46 -21.48 44.46
CA VAL A 23 -25.17 -22.20 43.39
C VAL A 23 -25.55 -21.26 42.24
N TYR A 24 -26.02 -20.05 42.55
CA TYR A 24 -26.33 -19.03 41.55
C TYR A 24 -25.10 -18.60 40.74
N GLU A 25 -23.98 -18.28 41.39
CA GLU A 25 -22.75 -17.89 40.70
C GLU A 25 -22.19 -19.04 39.85
N MET A 26 -22.21 -20.29 40.36
CA MET A 26 -21.83 -21.47 39.56
C MET A 26 -22.73 -21.67 38.34
N ALA A 27 -24.03 -21.48 38.48
CA ALA A 27 -24.97 -21.58 37.36
C ALA A 27 -24.74 -20.47 36.32
N ARG A 28 -24.43 -19.25 36.78
CA ARG A 28 -24.12 -18.10 35.93
C ARG A 28 -22.79 -18.31 35.18
N GLU A 29 -21.75 -18.77 35.86
CA GLU A 29 -20.48 -19.12 35.24
C GLU A 29 -20.64 -20.25 34.22
N ARG A 30 -21.40 -21.30 34.56
CA ARG A 30 -21.70 -22.39 33.63
C ARG A 30 -22.48 -21.94 32.41
N ALA A 31 -23.51 -21.11 32.59
CA ALA A 31 -24.27 -20.54 31.49
C ALA A 31 -23.39 -19.67 30.58
N LYS A 32 -22.50 -18.85 31.18
CA LYS A 32 -21.53 -18.05 30.42
C LYS A 32 -20.55 -18.93 29.64
N ALA A 33 -20.01 -19.97 30.26
CA ALA A 33 -19.11 -20.92 29.62
C ALA A 33 -19.79 -21.70 28.49
N GLU A 34 -21.05 -22.11 28.66
CA GLU A 34 -21.83 -22.77 27.60
C GLU A 34 -22.14 -21.84 26.42
N VAL A 35 -22.45 -20.56 26.69
CA VAL A 35 -22.65 -19.55 25.65
C VAL A 35 -21.33 -19.29 24.90
N GLU A 36 -20.21 -19.15 25.58
CA GLU A 36 -18.89 -19.00 24.96
C GLU A 36 -18.52 -20.24 24.14
N ALA A 37 -18.69 -21.45 24.69
CA ALA A 37 -18.42 -22.69 23.96
C ALA A 37 -19.26 -22.81 22.68
N LYS A 38 -20.55 -22.45 22.72
CA LYS A 38 -21.40 -22.40 21.52
C LYS A 38 -20.98 -21.31 20.55
N ARG A 39 -20.53 -20.15 21.05
CA ARG A 39 -20.05 -19.04 20.22
C ARG A 39 -18.79 -19.41 19.45
N TYR A 40 -17.87 -20.13 20.08
CA TYR A 40 -16.61 -20.56 19.46
C TYR A 40 -16.69 -21.92 18.77
N ALA A 41 -17.82 -22.63 18.80
CA ALA A 41 -17.94 -23.94 18.17
C ALA A 41 -17.68 -23.90 16.66
N ALA A 42 -18.15 -22.84 15.99
CA ALA A 42 -17.87 -22.61 14.57
C ALA A 42 -16.38 -22.32 14.32
N ASP A 43 -15.74 -21.53 15.18
CA ASP A 43 -14.31 -21.24 15.10
C ASP A 43 -13.48 -22.51 15.32
N ILE A 44 -13.83 -23.35 16.29
CA ILE A 44 -13.16 -24.64 16.53
C ILE A 44 -13.31 -25.56 15.32
N ALA A 45 -14.50 -25.62 14.70
CA ALA A 45 -14.71 -26.40 13.49
C ALA A 45 -13.85 -25.89 12.33
N ALA A 46 -13.74 -24.56 12.16
CA ALA A 46 -12.88 -23.96 11.15
C ALA A 46 -11.38 -24.24 11.42
N LEU A 47 -10.94 -24.14 12.68
CA LEU A 47 -9.57 -24.47 13.10
C LEU A 47 -9.23 -25.95 12.87
N ALA A 48 -10.17 -26.85 13.15
CA ALA A 48 -10.00 -28.27 12.88
C ALA A 48 -9.91 -28.53 11.37
N ALA A 49 -10.70 -27.84 10.56
CA ALA A 49 -10.68 -27.97 9.10
C ALA A 49 -9.38 -27.49 8.46
N CYS A 50 -8.69 -26.49 9.02
CA CYS A 50 -7.39 -26.04 8.52
C CYS A 50 -6.19 -26.78 9.15
N SER A 51 -6.43 -27.70 10.10
CA SER A 51 -5.37 -28.47 10.74
C SER A 51 -4.90 -29.62 9.85
N ARG A 52 -3.60 -29.67 9.57
CA ARG A 52 -2.97 -30.66 8.69
C ARG A 52 -1.52 -30.87 9.07
N ASN A 53 -0.99 -32.06 8.79
CA ASN A 53 0.44 -32.34 8.99
C ASN A 53 1.28 -31.69 7.88
N LEU A 54 2.59 -31.57 8.13
CA LEU A 54 3.51 -30.91 7.20
C LEU A 54 3.54 -31.57 5.81
N THR A 55 3.46 -32.91 5.73
CA THR A 55 3.42 -33.63 4.46
C THR A 55 2.19 -33.26 3.63
N SER A 56 1.01 -33.23 4.24
CA SER A 56 -0.23 -32.81 3.58
C SER A 56 -0.13 -31.35 3.12
N PHE A 57 0.42 -30.47 3.97
CA PHE A 57 0.60 -29.06 3.66
C PHE A 57 1.52 -28.84 2.44
N LEU A 58 2.67 -29.51 2.40
CA LEU A 58 3.65 -29.35 1.32
C LEU A 58 3.21 -29.97 -0.02
N ASN A 59 2.21 -30.86 0.01
CA ASN A 59 1.65 -31.48 -1.19
C ASN A 59 0.50 -30.68 -1.81
N GLU A 60 0.06 -29.59 -1.17
CA GLU A 60 -0.96 -28.70 -1.73
C GLU A 60 -0.39 -27.89 -2.90
N GLU A 61 -1.21 -27.67 -3.92
CA GLU A 61 -0.84 -26.77 -5.02
C GLU A 61 -0.60 -25.38 -4.46
N THR A 62 0.60 -24.84 -4.71
CA THR A 62 0.93 -23.47 -4.33
C THR A 62 0.18 -22.51 -5.25
N ALA A 63 -0.55 -21.56 -4.67
CA ALA A 63 -1.23 -20.51 -5.45
C ALA A 63 -0.21 -19.73 -6.30
N GLU A 64 -0.60 -19.35 -7.52
CA GLU A 64 0.32 -18.77 -8.52
C GLU A 64 0.90 -17.40 -8.14
N ALA A 65 0.26 -16.64 -7.25
CA ALA A 65 0.68 -15.27 -6.92
C ALA A 65 1.04 -15.13 -5.43
N SER A 66 2.32 -14.89 -5.15
CA SER A 66 2.83 -14.62 -3.79
C SER A 66 2.52 -13.21 -3.28
N TYR A 67 2.09 -12.30 -4.16
CA TYR A 67 1.81 -10.89 -3.88
C TYR A 67 0.43 -10.52 -4.39
N ASP A 68 -0.24 -9.53 -3.77
CA ASP A 68 -1.39 -8.78 -4.33
C ASP A 68 -0.92 -7.46 -4.99
N VAL A 69 0.17 -6.88 -4.49
CA VAL A 69 0.91 -5.77 -5.12
C VAL A 69 2.36 -6.20 -5.21
N ALA A 70 2.88 -6.37 -6.43
CA ALA A 70 4.23 -6.87 -6.67
C ALA A 70 5.27 -6.12 -5.83
N ASP A 71 6.16 -6.85 -5.18
CA ASP A 71 7.24 -6.38 -4.31
C ASP A 71 6.82 -5.52 -3.09
N LEU A 72 5.52 -5.32 -2.85
CA LEU A 72 5.02 -4.40 -1.83
C LEU A 72 4.02 -5.02 -0.85
N LEU A 73 3.17 -5.94 -1.31
CA LEU A 73 2.12 -6.54 -0.49
C LEU A 73 1.99 -8.02 -0.82
N PRO A 74 2.35 -8.91 0.12
CA PRO A 74 2.08 -10.34 0.00
C PRO A 74 0.59 -10.62 -0.21
N ALA A 75 0.27 -11.73 -0.86
CA ALA A 75 -1.12 -12.14 -1.08
C ALA A 75 -1.87 -12.26 0.26
N GLU A 76 -3.10 -11.75 0.30
CA GLU A 76 -3.96 -11.70 1.50
C GLU A 76 -3.36 -10.92 2.68
N GLY A 77 -2.29 -10.16 2.45
CA GLY A 77 -1.58 -9.38 3.46
C GLY A 77 -2.28 -8.07 3.84
N ASN A 78 -1.91 -7.54 5.00
CA ASN A 78 -2.29 -6.21 5.46
C ASN A 78 -1.08 -5.26 5.42
N PHE A 79 -1.32 -3.97 5.22
CA PHE A 79 -0.24 -2.99 5.23
C PHE A 79 -0.56 -1.73 6.03
N THR A 80 0.50 -1.11 6.53
CA THR A 80 0.47 0.21 7.14
C THR A 80 1.25 1.19 6.29
N LEU A 81 0.64 2.30 5.88
CA LEU A 81 1.32 3.40 5.20
C LEU A 81 1.71 4.48 6.21
N VAL A 82 2.96 4.47 6.62
CA VAL A 82 3.55 5.40 7.58
C VAL A 82 4.05 6.64 6.85
N ALA A 83 3.51 7.82 7.18
CA ALA A 83 4.08 9.08 6.69
C ALA A 83 3.84 10.26 7.63
N ALA A 84 4.75 11.23 7.60
CA ALA A 84 4.55 12.49 8.29
C ALA A 84 3.35 13.29 7.75
N LYS A 85 2.98 14.35 8.47
CA LYS A 85 1.88 15.22 8.05
C LYS A 85 2.24 15.89 6.72
N LYS A 86 1.30 15.92 5.78
CA LYS A 86 1.46 16.56 4.45
C LYS A 86 2.55 15.95 3.55
N THR A 87 3.00 14.73 3.85
CA THR A 87 3.94 14.00 2.99
C THR A 87 3.28 13.48 1.72
N GLY A 88 1.98 13.14 1.76
CA GLY A 88 1.24 12.69 0.58
C GLY A 88 0.42 11.43 0.75
N LYS A 89 0.20 10.94 1.99
CA LYS A 89 -0.56 9.69 2.26
C LYS A 89 -1.82 9.54 1.43
N THR A 90 -2.73 10.50 1.53
CA THR A 90 -4.00 10.42 0.81
C THR A 90 -3.82 10.42 -0.71
N SER A 91 -2.79 11.07 -1.25
CA SER A 91 -2.45 10.95 -2.67
C SER A 91 -1.94 9.54 -3.02
N THR A 92 -1.13 8.93 -2.16
CA THR A 92 -0.68 7.53 -2.29
C THR A 92 -1.84 6.55 -2.17
N THR A 93 -2.74 6.75 -1.22
CA THR A 93 -3.98 5.97 -1.05
C THR A 93 -4.84 6.06 -2.31
N ILE A 94 -5.06 7.26 -2.87
CA ILE A 94 -5.85 7.44 -4.09
C ILE A 94 -5.18 6.78 -5.31
N GLU A 95 -3.85 6.85 -5.42
CA GLU A 95 -3.12 6.15 -6.49
C GLU A 95 -3.26 4.63 -6.36
N LEU A 96 -3.29 4.10 -5.15
CA LEU A 96 -3.55 2.68 -4.90
C LEU A 96 -4.99 2.30 -5.26
N VAL A 97 -5.97 3.13 -4.90
CA VAL A 97 -7.38 2.96 -5.30
C VAL A 97 -7.48 2.87 -6.83
N ARG A 98 -6.80 3.77 -7.56
CA ARG A 98 -6.75 3.74 -9.03
C ARG A 98 -6.12 2.45 -9.54
N ALA A 99 -4.97 2.06 -8.98
CA ALA A 99 -4.26 0.86 -9.38
C ALA A 99 -5.14 -0.40 -9.24
N TYR A 100 -5.77 -0.59 -8.08
CA TYR A 100 -6.66 -1.72 -7.83
C TYR A 100 -7.93 -1.68 -8.68
N ALA A 101 -8.59 -0.52 -8.79
CA ALA A 101 -9.83 -0.42 -9.56
C ALA A 101 -9.59 -0.67 -11.06
N ASP A 102 -8.49 -0.14 -11.60
CA ASP A 102 -8.17 -0.21 -13.02
C ASP A 102 -7.28 -1.39 -13.41
N GLY A 103 -6.69 -2.09 -12.42
CA GLY A 103 -5.77 -3.20 -12.66
C GLY A 103 -4.46 -2.73 -13.29
N SER A 104 -4.12 -1.45 -13.08
CA SER A 104 -2.90 -0.85 -13.61
C SER A 104 -1.80 -0.87 -12.55
N PRO A 105 -0.52 -0.82 -12.94
CA PRO A 105 0.58 -0.84 -11.98
C PRO A 105 0.46 0.30 -10.96
N PHE A 106 0.57 -0.03 -9.68
CA PHE A 106 0.65 0.94 -8.61
C PHE A 106 1.95 1.73 -8.75
N LEU A 107 1.83 3.07 -8.68
CA LEU A 107 2.92 4.00 -8.96
C LEU A 107 3.60 3.78 -10.33
N GLY A 108 2.89 3.17 -11.29
CA GLY A 108 3.42 2.87 -12.62
C GLY A 108 4.47 1.76 -12.66
N ARG A 109 4.68 1.03 -11.56
CA ARG A 109 5.72 -0.01 -11.44
C ARG A 109 5.21 -1.32 -10.85
N PHE A 110 4.47 -1.25 -9.75
CA PHE A 110 4.15 -2.42 -8.95
C PHE A 110 2.84 -3.05 -9.43
N GLU A 111 2.94 -4.17 -10.13
CA GLU A 111 1.78 -4.85 -10.74
C GLU A 111 0.73 -5.27 -9.70
N ILE A 112 -0.54 -5.20 -10.11
CA ILE A 112 -1.66 -5.77 -9.35
C ILE A 112 -1.90 -7.18 -9.89
N THR A 113 -1.36 -8.17 -9.20
CA THR A 113 -1.26 -9.58 -9.64
C THR A 113 -2.60 -10.30 -9.75
N GLY A 114 -3.61 -9.89 -8.96
CA GLY A 114 -4.97 -10.44 -9.00
C GLY A 114 -5.90 -9.76 -10.01
N GLY A 115 -5.38 -8.85 -10.85
CA GLY A 115 -6.18 -8.02 -11.75
C GLY A 115 -7.07 -7.00 -11.01
N PRO A 116 -7.95 -6.28 -11.72
CA PRO A 116 -8.70 -5.20 -11.09
C PRO A 116 -9.75 -5.72 -10.08
N GLN A 117 -9.85 -5.05 -8.94
CA GLN A 117 -10.71 -5.43 -7.80
C GLN A 117 -11.57 -4.27 -7.30
N HIS A 118 -12.60 -4.58 -6.49
CA HIS A 118 -13.37 -3.55 -5.79
C HIS A 118 -12.61 -3.03 -4.56
N VAL A 119 -12.61 -1.72 -4.38
CA VAL A 119 -11.91 -1.03 -3.29
C VAL A 119 -12.93 -0.32 -2.41
N GLY A 120 -12.86 -0.54 -1.10
CA GLY A 120 -13.61 0.22 -0.10
C GLY A 120 -12.70 1.26 0.53
N MET A 121 -12.97 2.55 0.33
CA MET A 121 -12.20 3.64 0.95
C MET A 121 -13.06 4.37 1.97
N TRP A 122 -12.70 4.23 3.24
CA TRP A 122 -13.32 4.94 4.35
C TRP A 122 -12.45 6.15 4.69
N ASP A 123 -12.91 7.34 4.32
CA ASP A 123 -12.17 8.59 4.46
C ASP A 123 -12.70 9.39 5.66
N TYR A 124 -11.84 9.62 6.65
CA TYR A 124 -12.18 10.31 7.90
C TYR A 124 -11.68 11.76 7.95
N GLU A 125 -10.94 12.23 6.94
CA GLU A 125 -10.19 13.49 7.03
C GLU A 125 -10.64 14.54 6.00
N MET A 126 -10.98 14.14 4.78
CA MET A 126 -11.32 15.05 3.69
C MET A 126 -12.81 15.41 3.68
N GLY A 127 -13.12 16.63 3.24
CA GLY A 127 -14.51 17.01 2.95
C GLY A 127 -14.91 16.55 1.55
N ASP A 128 -16.20 16.26 1.35
CA ASP A 128 -16.73 15.74 0.09
C ASP A 128 -16.29 16.51 -1.17
N PRO A 129 -16.30 17.86 -1.21
CA PRO A 129 -15.86 18.59 -2.41
C PRO A 129 -14.38 18.34 -2.74
N GLN A 130 -13.56 18.24 -1.70
CA GLN A 130 -12.12 18.04 -1.83
C GLN A 130 -11.80 16.62 -2.26
N LEU A 131 -12.42 15.62 -1.62
CA LEU A 131 -12.25 14.21 -1.97
C LEU A 131 -12.70 13.94 -3.41
N ARG A 132 -13.87 14.48 -3.80
CA ARG A 132 -14.40 14.37 -5.16
C ARG A 132 -13.44 14.94 -6.21
N GLU A 133 -12.89 16.12 -5.96
CA GLU A 133 -11.92 16.74 -6.86
C GLU A 133 -10.64 15.90 -6.99
N TRP A 134 -10.16 15.31 -5.89
CA TRP A 134 -8.94 14.50 -5.93
C TRP A 134 -9.14 13.19 -6.68
N LEU A 135 -10.27 12.52 -6.46
CA LEU A 135 -10.62 11.30 -7.17
C LEU A 135 -10.86 11.53 -8.66
N ARG A 136 -11.47 12.67 -9.06
CA ARG A 136 -11.61 13.04 -10.47
C ARG A 136 -10.26 13.18 -11.16
N ARG A 137 -9.31 13.88 -10.53
CA ARG A 137 -7.96 14.07 -11.10
C ARG A 137 -7.15 12.80 -11.20
N ALA A 138 -7.40 11.84 -10.31
CA ALA A 138 -6.75 10.53 -10.36
C ALA A 138 -7.08 9.75 -11.65
N GLY A 139 -8.16 10.10 -12.35
CA GLY A 139 -8.48 9.51 -13.65
C GLY A 139 -8.85 8.03 -13.58
N ILE A 140 -9.49 7.60 -12.48
CA ILE A 140 -9.96 6.22 -12.28
C ILE A 140 -10.99 5.89 -13.37
N ARG A 141 -10.76 4.80 -14.12
CA ARG A 141 -11.63 4.40 -15.24
C ARG A 141 -12.80 3.54 -14.74
N ASN A 142 -12.53 2.56 -13.89
CA ASN A 142 -13.52 1.63 -13.37
C ASN A 142 -14.16 2.16 -12.08
N THR A 143 -14.87 3.29 -12.19
CA THR A 143 -15.42 3.99 -11.02
C THR A 143 -16.46 3.20 -10.22
N ASP A 144 -17.14 2.24 -10.85
CA ASP A 144 -18.08 1.30 -10.22
C ASP A 144 -17.39 0.32 -9.25
N ARG A 145 -16.06 0.19 -9.35
CA ARG A 145 -15.24 -0.61 -8.44
C ARG A 145 -14.77 0.14 -7.21
N VAL A 146 -15.02 1.45 -7.13
CA VAL A 146 -14.58 2.28 -5.99
C VAL A 146 -15.78 2.64 -5.13
N HIS A 147 -15.79 2.10 -3.91
CA HIS A 147 -16.84 2.34 -2.93
C HIS A 147 -16.32 3.28 -1.85
N LEU A 148 -16.87 4.50 -1.83
CA LEU A 148 -16.45 5.53 -0.89
C LEU A 148 -17.39 5.56 0.32
N LEU A 149 -16.80 5.71 1.50
CA LEU A 149 -17.51 6.06 2.73
C LEU A 149 -16.88 7.32 3.33
N PRO A 150 -17.34 8.53 2.95
CA PRO A 150 -16.92 9.77 3.58
C PRO A 150 -17.46 9.85 5.01
N LEU A 151 -16.57 9.96 5.98
CA LEU A 151 -16.85 9.93 7.42
C LEU A 151 -16.40 11.19 8.14
N ARG A 152 -15.93 12.21 7.43
CA ARG A 152 -15.58 13.50 8.06
C ARG A 152 -16.81 14.10 8.72
N GLY A 153 -16.74 14.23 10.05
CA GLY A 153 -17.85 14.74 10.88
C GLY A 153 -18.87 13.67 11.27
N GLN A 154 -18.73 12.43 10.79
CA GLN A 154 -19.52 11.28 11.20
C GLN A 154 -18.81 10.53 12.32
N HIS A 155 -19.60 9.81 13.14
CA HIS A 155 -19.07 8.95 14.18
C HIS A 155 -19.39 7.50 13.84
N LEU A 156 -18.36 6.76 13.40
CA LEU A 156 -18.43 5.32 13.20
C LEU A 156 -17.41 4.66 14.14
N SER A 157 -17.90 3.89 15.11
CA SER A 157 -17.07 3.07 15.99
C SER A 157 -17.31 1.60 15.70
N LEU A 158 -16.24 0.86 15.38
CA LEU A 158 -16.30 -0.59 15.16
C LEU A 158 -16.30 -1.40 16.47
N ARG A 159 -16.44 -0.76 17.63
CA ARG A 159 -16.35 -1.44 18.92
C ARG A 159 -17.54 -2.37 19.21
N THR A 160 -18.72 -2.05 18.67
CA THR A 160 -19.94 -2.80 18.99
C THR A 160 -20.20 -3.92 17.98
N PRO A 161 -20.82 -5.04 18.38
CA PRO A 161 -21.20 -6.10 17.45
C PRO A 161 -22.06 -5.61 16.27
N ALA A 162 -23.03 -4.73 16.53
CA ALA A 162 -23.92 -4.20 15.49
C ALA A 162 -23.18 -3.41 14.41
N THR A 163 -22.19 -2.59 14.79
CA THR A 163 -21.40 -1.81 13.83
C THR A 163 -20.38 -2.68 13.08
N ARG A 164 -19.86 -3.75 13.70
CA ARG A 164 -19.02 -4.75 13.03
C ARG A 164 -19.81 -5.53 11.98
N GLU A 165 -21.00 -6.00 12.33
CA GLU A 165 -21.89 -6.71 11.41
C GLU A 165 -22.30 -5.83 10.23
N TRP A 166 -22.66 -4.57 10.50
CA TRP A 166 -22.93 -3.59 9.45
C TRP A 166 -21.71 -3.36 8.54
N ALA A 167 -20.51 -3.21 9.12
CA ALA A 167 -19.27 -3.02 8.36
C ALA A 167 -18.97 -4.22 7.47
N ALA A 168 -19.08 -5.44 8.02
CA ALA A 168 -18.86 -6.68 7.29
C ALA A 168 -19.86 -6.82 6.13
N GLY A 169 -21.15 -6.53 6.37
CA GLY A 169 -22.18 -6.49 5.33
C GLY A 169 -21.86 -5.45 4.26
N TRP A 170 -21.49 -4.23 4.66
CA TRP A 170 -21.15 -3.14 3.73
C TRP A 170 -20.03 -3.55 2.76
N LEU A 171 -18.97 -4.18 3.29
CA LEU A 171 -17.81 -4.64 2.52
C LEU A 171 -18.17 -5.84 1.63
N ARG A 172 -18.88 -6.83 2.18
CA ARG A 172 -19.28 -8.07 1.49
C ARG A 172 -20.22 -7.80 0.32
N ASP A 173 -21.26 -7.01 0.55
CA ASP A 173 -22.28 -6.68 -0.47
C ASP A 173 -21.66 -5.97 -1.69
N ARG A 174 -20.53 -5.29 -1.46
CA ARG A 174 -19.76 -4.53 -2.46
C ARG A 174 -18.58 -5.32 -3.03
N ARG A 175 -18.37 -6.55 -2.57
CA ARG A 175 -17.29 -7.45 -2.97
C ARG A 175 -15.90 -6.82 -2.83
N VAL A 176 -15.71 -6.03 -1.78
CA VAL A 176 -14.46 -5.29 -1.56
C VAL A 176 -13.30 -6.27 -1.35
N GLY A 177 -12.26 -6.15 -2.18
CA GLY A 177 -11.00 -6.90 -2.05
C GLY A 177 -9.96 -6.15 -1.21
N LEU A 178 -9.88 -4.82 -1.38
CA LEU A 178 -9.01 -3.93 -0.61
C LEU A 178 -9.83 -2.94 0.22
N TRP A 179 -9.65 -2.95 1.54
CA TRP A 179 -10.28 -2.01 2.47
C TRP A 179 -9.27 -1.00 3.03
N LEU A 180 -9.49 0.28 2.74
CA LEU A 180 -8.63 1.39 3.16
C LEU A 180 -9.33 2.23 4.24
N LEU A 181 -8.63 2.47 5.36
CA LEU A 181 -9.11 3.34 6.43
C LEU A 181 -8.19 4.56 6.60
N ASP A 182 -8.51 5.66 5.91
CA ASP A 182 -7.64 6.85 5.85
C ASP A 182 -8.20 8.01 6.71
N PRO A 183 -7.51 8.46 7.77
CA PRO A 183 -6.38 7.83 8.45
C PRO A 183 -6.80 6.90 9.59
N ALA A 184 -5.99 5.88 9.88
CA ALA A 184 -6.34 4.82 10.84
C ALA A 184 -6.61 5.35 12.26
N HIS A 185 -5.91 6.40 12.70
CA HIS A 185 -6.12 6.99 14.03
C HIS A 185 -7.55 7.54 14.24
N ARG A 186 -8.24 7.94 13.17
CA ARG A 186 -9.65 8.35 13.24
C ARG A 186 -10.59 7.16 13.21
N ALA A 187 -10.24 6.11 12.47
CA ALA A 187 -10.98 4.86 12.45
C ALA A 187 -11.01 4.14 13.81
N MET A 188 -9.98 4.34 14.64
CA MET A 188 -9.92 3.84 16.03
C MET A 188 -10.92 4.49 17.01
N THR A 189 -11.81 5.34 16.53
CA THR A 189 -12.78 6.03 17.39
C THR A 189 -13.58 5.02 18.23
N GLY A 190 -13.59 5.22 19.55
CA GLY A 190 -14.25 4.33 20.52
C GLY A 190 -13.36 3.21 21.09
N PHE A 191 -12.23 2.91 20.46
CA PHE A 191 -11.20 1.99 21.02
C PHE A 191 -10.23 2.74 21.94
N THR A 192 -10.07 4.05 21.74
CA THR A 192 -9.26 4.91 22.62
C THR A 192 -9.96 5.11 23.96
N THR A 193 -9.74 4.20 24.90
CA THR A 193 -10.12 4.37 26.32
C THR A 193 -8.95 4.92 27.12
N GLN A 194 -9.23 5.54 28.27
CA GLN A 194 -8.19 5.91 29.24
C GLN A 194 -7.41 4.64 29.64
N GLY A 195 -6.21 4.45 29.11
CA GLY A 195 -5.45 3.20 29.23
C GLY A 195 -4.26 3.14 28.26
N ASP A 196 -3.62 1.97 28.19
CA ASP A 196 -2.48 1.74 27.30
C ASP A 196 -2.89 1.84 25.82
N PRO A 197 -2.29 2.75 25.03
CA PRO A 197 -2.55 2.86 23.60
C PRO A 197 -2.27 1.57 22.81
N ASN A 198 -1.37 0.70 23.28
CA ASN A 198 -1.11 -0.60 22.63
C ASN A 198 -2.29 -1.55 22.73
N THR A 199 -2.97 -1.58 23.89
CA THR A 199 -4.18 -2.40 24.08
C THR A 199 -5.30 -1.94 23.15
N ALA A 200 -5.50 -0.62 23.03
CA ALA A 200 -6.48 -0.06 22.11
C ALA A 200 -6.16 -0.38 20.64
N ALA A 201 -4.88 -0.31 20.25
CA ALA A 201 -4.44 -0.67 18.91
C ALA A 201 -4.66 -2.16 18.63
N GLN A 202 -4.35 -3.03 19.59
CA GLN A 202 -4.60 -4.47 19.49
C GLN A 202 -6.10 -4.78 19.32
N GLU A 203 -6.96 -4.27 20.19
CA GLU A 203 -8.41 -4.52 20.10
C GLU A 203 -8.98 -4.03 18.76
N PHE A 204 -8.47 -2.91 18.27
CA PHE A 204 -8.84 -2.37 16.97
C PHE A 204 -8.40 -3.28 15.81
N THR A 205 -7.12 -3.65 15.73
CA THR A 205 -6.62 -4.49 14.63
C THR A 205 -7.24 -5.89 14.64
N GLU A 206 -7.43 -6.50 15.81
CA GLU A 206 -8.18 -7.77 15.94
C GLU A 206 -9.63 -7.64 15.46
N THR A 207 -10.27 -6.50 15.73
CA THR A 207 -11.62 -6.20 15.20
C THR A 207 -11.61 -6.09 13.68
N LEU A 208 -10.58 -5.46 13.09
CA LEU A 208 -10.45 -5.37 11.64
C LEU A 208 -10.24 -6.76 11.01
N GLU A 209 -9.41 -7.62 11.60
CA GLU A 209 -9.22 -9.01 11.14
C GLU A 209 -10.51 -9.82 11.18
N GLN A 210 -11.32 -9.63 12.23
CA GLN A 210 -12.64 -10.24 12.32
C GLN A 210 -13.54 -9.80 11.16
N ILE A 211 -13.64 -8.49 10.93
CA ILE A 211 -14.46 -7.93 9.84
C ILE A 211 -13.93 -8.39 8.48
N LYS A 212 -12.61 -8.38 8.27
CA LYS A 212 -11.95 -8.85 7.05
C LYS A 212 -12.37 -10.27 6.70
N ARG A 213 -12.26 -11.19 7.67
CA ARG A 213 -12.68 -12.59 7.52
C ARG A 213 -14.17 -12.74 7.27
N GLU A 214 -15.02 -12.06 8.03
CA GLU A 214 -16.49 -12.13 7.88
C GLU A 214 -16.98 -11.52 6.56
N ALA A 215 -16.27 -10.53 6.02
CA ALA A 215 -16.59 -9.86 4.77
C ALA A 215 -15.98 -10.53 3.54
N GLY A 216 -14.96 -11.38 3.71
CA GLY A 216 -14.17 -11.94 2.61
C GLY A 216 -13.25 -10.90 1.94
N VAL A 217 -12.80 -9.89 2.69
CA VAL A 217 -11.83 -8.90 2.21
C VAL A 217 -10.44 -9.54 2.21
N ARG A 218 -9.65 -9.26 1.17
CA ARG A 218 -8.28 -9.81 1.05
C ARG A 218 -7.26 -8.98 1.78
N ASN A 219 -7.30 -7.65 1.64
CA ASN A 219 -6.28 -6.77 2.18
C ASN A 219 -6.89 -5.60 2.95
N ILE A 220 -6.23 -5.21 4.06
CA ILE A 220 -6.50 -3.97 4.76
C ILE A 220 -5.30 -3.04 4.63
N GLY A 221 -5.55 -1.78 4.30
CA GLY A 221 -4.55 -0.72 4.30
C GLY A 221 -4.83 0.38 5.31
N LEU A 222 -3.85 0.67 6.16
CA LEU A 222 -3.93 1.67 7.22
C LEU A 222 -2.92 2.81 7.03
N PRO A 223 -3.32 3.93 6.42
CA PRO A 223 -2.52 5.16 6.48
C PRO A 223 -2.42 5.71 7.90
N VAL A 224 -1.19 5.81 8.43
CA VAL A 224 -0.89 6.31 9.78
C VAL A 224 0.08 7.50 9.73
N HIS A 225 0.00 8.38 10.71
CA HIS A 225 1.00 9.43 10.88
C HIS A 225 2.29 8.85 11.47
N THR A 226 3.46 9.40 11.12
CA THR A 226 4.70 9.10 11.84
C THR A 226 4.69 9.71 13.25
N GLY A 227 5.33 9.03 14.20
CA GLY A 227 5.69 9.54 15.51
C GLY A 227 6.73 10.67 15.41
N LEU A 228 7.09 11.26 16.55
CA LEU A 228 7.96 12.44 16.62
C LEU A 228 9.36 12.22 15.99
N SER A 229 9.86 10.98 15.96
CA SER A 229 11.15 10.62 15.34
C SER A 229 11.10 10.44 13.82
N GLY A 230 9.91 10.46 13.20
CA GLY A 230 9.77 10.34 11.74
C GLY A 230 9.96 8.92 11.17
N GLU A 231 10.44 7.95 11.94
CA GLU A 231 10.72 6.58 11.47
C GLU A 231 9.64 5.55 11.81
N HIS A 232 8.89 5.78 12.89
CA HIS A 232 7.85 4.86 13.37
C HIS A 232 6.46 5.45 13.21
N ALA A 233 5.43 4.60 13.15
CA ALA A 233 4.04 5.03 13.29
C ALA A 233 3.82 5.76 14.62
N ARG A 234 3.00 6.81 14.62
CA ARG A 234 2.66 7.58 15.82
C ARG A 234 1.70 6.77 16.67
N GLY A 235 2.09 6.53 17.92
CA GLY A 235 1.25 5.86 18.91
C GLY A 235 1.84 4.51 19.31
N ALA A 236 1.01 3.47 19.28
CA ALA A 236 1.34 2.11 19.69
C ALA A 236 2.41 1.46 18.79
N SER A 237 3.41 0.78 19.38
CA SER A 237 4.37 -0.03 18.63
C SER A 237 3.67 -1.13 17.81
N ARG A 238 2.51 -1.57 18.29
CA ARG A 238 1.58 -2.52 17.63
C ARG A 238 1.25 -2.18 16.18
N TRP A 239 1.26 -0.90 15.80
CA TRP A 239 1.03 -0.51 14.40
C TRP A 239 2.08 -1.05 13.42
N GLY A 240 3.30 -1.31 13.90
CA GLY A 240 4.36 -1.92 13.11
C GLY A 240 4.41 -3.45 13.21
N GLU A 241 3.74 -4.05 14.20
CA GLU A 241 3.75 -5.52 14.39
C GLU A 241 2.58 -6.22 13.70
N TRP A 242 1.44 -5.55 13.56
CA TRP A 242 0.25 -6.09 12.92
C TRP A 242 0.35 -6.30 11.39
N PRO A 243 0.89 -5.35 10.59
CA PRO A 243 0.86 -5.48 9.14
C PRO A 243 1.91 -6.49 8.65
N ASP A 244 1.63 -7.11 7.50
CA ASP A 244 2.58 -7.96 6.78
C ASP A 244 3.61 -7.11 6.01
N ALA A 245 3.24 -5.88 5.66
CA ALA A 245 4.12 -4.90 5.02
C ALA A 245 3.96 -3.49 5.62
N ILE A 246 5.07 -2.82 5.89
CA ILE A 246 5.12 -1.43 6.33
C ILE A 246 5.67 -0.59 5.19
N TRP A 247 4.85 0.31 4.67
CA TRP A 247 5.25 1.26 3.65
C TRP A 247 5.59 2.59 4.30
N LYS A 248 6.81 3.09 4.08
CA LYS A 248 7.28 4.36 4.65
C LYS A 248 7.36 5.39 3.53
N LEU A 249 6.52 6.43 3.62
CA LEU A 249 6.57 7.59 2.75
C LEU A 249 7.26 8.74 3.48
N LYS A 250 8.38 9.21 2.94
CA LYS A 250 9.15 10.36 3.45
C LYS A 250 9.08 11.52 2.47
N LYS A 251 9.31 12.73 2.99
CA LYS A 251 9.47 13.95 2.20
C LYS A 251 10.62 14.73 2.79
N ASP A 252 11.65 14.99 2.00
CA ASP A 252 12.81 15.77 2.43
C ASP A 252 12.53 17.28 2.36
N GLU A 253 13.51 18.08 2.81
CA GLU A 253 13.44 19.54 2.85
C GLU A 253 13.27 20.16 1.46
N ASN A 254 13.81 19.51 0.42
CA ASN A 254 13.67 19.90 -0.99
C ASN A 254 12.31 19.50 -1.57
N GLY A 255 11.48 18.82 -0.77
CA GLY A 255 10.14 18.38 -1.14
C GLY A 255 10.09 17.13 -2.01
N ARG A 256 11.22 16.46 -2.22
CA ARG A 256 11.30 15.15 -2.87
C ARG A 256 10.70 14.12 -1.93
N ARG A 257 9.92 13.19 -2.51
CA ARG A 257 9.26 12.11 -1.77
C ARG A 257 9.96 10.80 -2.07
N THR A 258 10.10 9.97 -1.05
CA THR A 258 10.60 8.60 -1.20
C THR A 258 9.63 7.63 -0.56
N LEU A 259 9.53 6.44 -1.15
CA LEU A 259 8.79 5.29 -0.65
C LEU A 259 9.80 4.17 -0.38
N SER A 260 9.74 3.56 0.79
CA SER A 260 10.35 2.25 1.06
C SER A 260 9.30 1.31 1.63
N ALA A 261 9.59 0.01 1.59
CA ALA A 261 8.73 -1.01 2.18
C ALA A 261 9.58 -2.09 2.87
N GLU A 262 9.09 -2.60 4.00
CA GLU A 262 9.69 -3.70 4.73
C GLU A 262 8.58 -4.62 5.24
N GLY A 263 8.82 -5.93 5.27
CA GLY A 263 7.80 -6.89 5.68
C GLY A 263 8.21 -8.34 5.48
N ARG A 264 7.24 -9.25 5.58
CA ARG A 264 7.45 -10.67 5.24
C ARG A 264 7.58 -10.77 3.72
N ASP A 265 8.74 -11.22 3.24
CA ASP A 265 9.05 -11.28 1.81
C ASP A 265 8.92 -9.92 1.09
N VAL A 266 9.05 -8.80 1.82
CA VAL A 266 9.01 -7.44 1.27
C VAL A 266 10.26 -6.70 1.73
N ASP A 267 11.08 -6.27 0.77
CA ASP A 267 12.24 -5.41 1.00
C ASP A 267 12.42 -4.47 -0.19
N LEU A 268 11.84 -3.27 -0.07
CA LEU A 268 11.97 -2.20 -1.05
C LEU A 268 12.84 -1.09 -0.47
N ALA A 269 14.02 -0.92 -1.06
CA ALA A 269 14.89 0.21 -0.80
C ALA A 269 14.20 1.56 -1.11
N GLU A 270 14.66 2.63 -0.46
CA GLU A 270 14.10 3.97 -0.68
C GLU A 270 14.12 4.35 -2.17
N THR A 271 12.91 4.52 -2.71
CA THR A 271 12.63 4.74 -4.13
C THR A 271 11.96 6.10 -4.29
N THR A 272 12.35 6.88 -5.30
CA THR A 272 11.80 8.24 -5.46
C THR A 272 10.40 8.21 -6.03
N VAL A 273 9.47 8.91 -5.37
CA VAL A 273 8.09 9.10 -5.83
C VAL A 273 7.93 10.49 -6.43
N GLN A 274 7.61 10.53 -7.72
CA GLN A 274 7.28 11.73 -8.44
C GLN A 274 5.79 12.02 -8.34
N ARG A 275 5.44 13.31 -8.37
CA ARG A 275 4.06 13.77 -8.35
C ARG A 275 3.82 14.69 -9.52
N ASP A 276 2.90 14.30 -10.38
CA ASP A 276 2.41 15.15 -11.45
C ASP A 276 1.56 16.28 -10.85
N ALA A 277 1.86 17.53 -11.21
CA ALA A 277 1.21 18.70 -10.60
C ALA A 277 -0.26 18.88 -11.07
N GLU A 278 -0.56 18.47 -12.30
CA GLU A 278 -1.85 18.67 -12.95
C GLU A 278 -2.85 17.58 -12.54
N THR A 279 -2.46 16.33 -12.77
CA THR A 279 -3.23 15.12 -12.52
C THR A 279 -3.13 14.64 -11.07
N ARG A 280 -2.14 15.13 -10.29
CA ARG A 280 -1.82 14.67 -8.92
C ARG A 280 -1.45 13.19 -8.84
N ARG A 281 -1.21 12.53 -9.97
CA ARG A 281 -0.78 11.13 -10.03
C ARG A 281 0.61 10.99 -9.43
N LEU A 282 0.83 9.82 -8.83
CA LEU A 282 2.12 9.45 -8.29
C LEU A 282 2.72 8.34 -9.14
N SER A 283 4.02 8.42 -9.38
CA SER A 283 4.79 7.38 -10.04
C SER A 283 6.13 7.20 -9.38
N VAL A 284 6.64 5.98 -9.43
CA VAL A 284 8.05 5.70 -9.21
C VAL A 284 8.79 6.03 -10.51
N SER A 285 9.93 6.71 -10.42
CA SER A 285 10.79 6.88 -11.59
C SER A 285 11.20 5.51 -12.14
N ALA A 286 11.04 5.29 -13.44
CA ALA A 286 11.32 4.03 -14.14
C ALA A 286 12.78 3.52 -14.03
N PHE A 287 13.65 4.23 -13.30
CA PHE A 287 15.09 4.00 -13.20
C PHE A 287 15.55 3.35 -11.88
N ASP A 288 14.65 3.07 -10.93
CA ASP A 288 15.04 2.54 -9.60
C ASP A 288 15.04 0.99 -9.57
N ASN A 289 15.93 0.34 -10.33
CA ASN A 289 16.26 -1.08 -10.11
C ASN A 289 17.64 -1.22 -9.45
N ALA A 290 17.64 -1.90 -8.31
CA ALA A 290 18.74 -2.61 -7.66
C ALA A 290 20.03 -1.85 -7.27
N GLY A 291 20.22 -1.65 -5.96
CA GLY A 291 21.49 -1.93 -5.28
C GLY A 291 22.74 -1.10 -5.60
N SER A 292 22.66 -0.02 -6.35
CA SER A 292 23.80 0.83 -6.66
C SER A 292 23.43 2.29 -6.44
N ALA A 293 24.29 3.03 -5.75
CA ALA A 293 24.18 4.48 -5.58
C ALA A 293 24.03 5.15 -6.94
N TYR A 294 22.79 5.47 -7.35
CA TYR A 294 22.54 6.03 -8.68
C TYR A 294 22.30 7.55 -8.63
N GLN A 295 23.09 8.24 -9.45
CA GLN A 295 23.15 9.69 -9.61
C GLN A 295 22.29 10.15 -10.80
N GLY A 296 21.00 9.79 -10.85
CA GLY A 296 20.12 10.20 -11.96
C GLY A 296 20.61 9.70 -13.34
N PRO A 297 19.90 10.03 -14.44
CA PRO A 297 20.20 9.49 -15.77
C PRO A 297 21.67 9.76 -16.12
N SER A 298 22.37 8.72 -16.59
CA SER A 298 23.77 8.84 -16.99
C SER A 298 23.89 9.87 -18.11
N ASP A 299 25.07 10.44 -18.30
CA ASP A 299 25.28 11.41 -19.38
C ASP A 299 24.98 10.80 -20.77
N VAL A 300 25.11 9.47 -20.91
CA VAL A 300 24.72 8.72 -22.13
C VAL A 300 23.19 8.69 -22.27
N ASP A 301 22.45 8.44 -21.19
CA ASP A 301 20.99 8.47 -21.20
C ASP A 301 20.46 9.85 -21.55
N ARG A 302 21.04 10.90 -20.94
CA ARG A 302 20.68 12.29 -21.22
C ARG A 302 20.93 12.67 -22.68
N LEU A 303 22.02 12.17 -23.27
CA LEU A 303 22.31 12.38 -24.69
C LEU A 303 21.27 11.70 -25.58
N CYS A 304 20.94 10.43 -25.33
CA CYS A 304 19.96 9.69 -26.12
C CYS A 304 18.57 10.32 -26.03
N MET A 305 18.13 10.70 -24.82
CA MET A 305 16.85 11.40 -24.62
C MET A 305 16.79 12.75 -25.34
N TRP A 306 17.91 13.47 -25.39
CA TRP A 306 17.96 14.75 -26.10
C TRP A 306 17.89 14.55 -27.62
N LEU A 307 18.58 13.54 -28.17
CA LEU A 307 18.55 13.20 -29.59
C LEU A 307 17.15 12.74 -30.04
N ASP A 308 16.47 11.96 -29.21
CA ASP A 308 15.08 11.52 -29.45
C ASP A 308 14.11 12.71 -29.51
N ALA A 309 14.29 13.69 -28.61
CA ALA A 309 13.50 14.92 -28.59
C ALA A 309 13.85 15.91 -29.72
N HIS A 310 15.01 15.75 -30.37
CA HIS A 310 15.49 16.63 -31.44
C HIS A 310 15.97 15.80 -32.64
N PRO A 311 15.06 15.08 -33.33
CA PRO A 311 15.45 14.10 -34.35
C PRO A 311 16.23 14.71 -35.52
N ASP A 312 16.03 16.00 -35.80
CA ASP A 312 16.71 16.75 -36.88
C ASP A 312 18.02 17.45 -36.44
N ASP A 313 18.38 17.43 -35.14
CA ASP A 313 19.61 18.08 -34.65
C ASP A 313 20.65 17.02 -34.24
N HIS A 314 21.74 17.00 -35.00
CA HIS A 314 22.85 16.07 -34.79
C HIS A 314 24.03 16.83 -34.16
N PRO A 315 24.25 16.72 -32.84
CA PRO A 315 25.18 17.57 -32.13
C PRO A 315 26.61 17.10 -32.40
N SER A 316 27.53 18.05 -32.53
CA SER A 316 28.97 17.75 -32.47
C SER A 316 29.43 17.58 -31.02
N LYS A 317 30.62 17.02 -30.79
CA LYS A 317 31.23 16.92 -29.43
C LYS A 317 31.12 18.20 -28.60
N ARG A 318 31.42 19.36 -29.21
CA ARG A 318 31.32 20.65 -28.53
C ARG A 318 29.87 20.95 -28.11
N ARG A 319 28.91 20.65 -28.98
CA ARG A 319 27.49 20.89 -28.72
C ARG A 319 26.95 19.92 -27.66
N VAL A 320 27.41 18.66 -27.64
CA VAL A 320 27.10 17.70 -26.57
C VAL A 320 27.59 18.21 -25.22
N ALA A 321 28.80 18.76 -25.15
CA ALA A 321 29.33 19.37 -23.93
C ALA A 321 28.44 20.53 -23.42
N GLU A 322 27.91 21.35 -24.33
CA GLU A 322 26.97 22.43 -24.01
C GLU A 322 25.59 21.90 -23.55
N ILE A 323 25.03 20.90 -24.26
CA ILE A 323 23.72 20.30 -23.96
C ILE A 323 23.72 19.66 -22.57
N LEU A 324 24.77 18.90 -22.25
CA LEU A 324 24.88 18.14 -21.01
C LEU A 324 25.53 18.94 -19.88
N ASN A 325 26.00 20.16 -20.16
CA ASN A 325 26.76 21.01 -19.26
C ASN A 325 27.99 20.30 -18.64
N VAL A 326 28.82 19.70 -19.50
CA VAL A 326 30.06 18.97 -19.14
C VAL A 326 31.28 19.51 -19.90
N SER A 327 32.49 19.07 -19.53
CA SER A 327 33.71 19.42 -20.28
C SER A 327 33.73 18.73 -21.67
N GLN A 328 34.50 19.27 -22.62
CA GLN A 328 34.64 18.65 -23.94
C GLN A 328 35.37 17.29 -23.90
N GLU A 329 36.25 17.07 -22.92
CA GLU A 329 36.90 15.78 -22.70
C GLU A 329 35.88 14.75 -22.21
N LYS A 330 35.04 15.13 -21.24
CA LYS A 330 33.96 14.27 -20.75
C LYS A 330 32.94 13.95 -21.85
N ALA A 331 32.59 14.94 -22.68
CA ALA A 331 31.73 14.73 -23.85
C ALA A 331 32.34 13.77 -24.88
N ALA A 332 33.67 13.72 -25.02
CA ALA A 332 34.34 12.73 -25.87
C ALA A 332 34.11 11.31 -25.33
N THR A 333 34.35 11.10 -24.03
CA THR A 333 34.13 9.81 -23.37
C THR A 333 32.68 9.36 -23.44
N ILE A 334 31.72 10.28 -23.30
CA ILE A 334 30.29 9.99 -23.41
C ILE A 334 29.93 9.50 -24.81
N LEU A 335 30.45 10.16 -25.85
CA LEU A 335 30.22 9.76 -27.24
C LEU A 335 30.82 8.37 -27.53
N GLU A 336 32.07 8.14 -27.12
CA GLU A 336 32.75 6.85 -27.27
C GLU A 336 31.99 5.74 -26.54
N THR A 337 31.62 5.96 -25.27
CA THR A 337 30.86 4.98 -24.48
C THR A 337 29.48 4.68 -25.09
N ALA A 338 28.80 5.71 -25.60
CA ALA A 338 27.48 5.55 -26.21
C ALA A 338 27.54 4.84 -27.57
N GLU A 339 28.59 5.08 -28.35
CA GLU A 339 28.84 4.44 -29.64
C GLU A 339 29.25 2.96 -29.44
N ASP A 340 30.17 2.68 -28.51
CA ASP A 340 30.56 1.31 -28.16
C ASP A 340 29.39 0.47 -27.64
N ALA A 341 28.46 1.11 -26.92
CA ALA A 341 27.23 0.50 -26.43
C ALA A 341 26.14 0.38 -27.53
N GLY A 342 26.40 0.83 -28.76
CA GLY A 342 25.46 0.77 -29.88
C GLY A 342 24.23 1.68 -29.71
N ARG A 343 24.28 2.65 -28.80
CA ARG A 343 23.13 3.52 -28.48
C ARG A 343 23.08 4.78 -29.33
N ILE A 344 24.20 5.15 -29.91
CA ILE A 344 24.30 6.20 -30.92
C ILE A 344 25.19 5.69 -32.06
N VAL A 345 25.11 6.37 -33.20
CA VAL A 345 26.04 6.23 -34.31
C VAL A 345 26.74 7.56 -34.49
N VAL A 346 28.07 7.56 -34.61
CA VAL A 346 28.84 8.76 -34.93
C VAL A 346 29.24 8.73 -36.41
N ARG A 347 28.93 9.80 -37.14
CA ARG A 347 29.31 9.97 -38.55
C ARG A 347 30.02 11.31 -38.82
N PRO A 348 30.83 11.36 -39.89
CA PRO A 348 31.43 12.62 -40.34
C PRO A 348 30.38 13.64 -40.78
N GLY A 349 30.44 14.84 -40.21
CA GLY A 349 29.68 16.01 -40.59
C GLY A 349 30.53 17.12 -41.23
N PRO A 350 29.92 18.29 -41.49
CA PRO A 350 30.60 19.43 -42.11
C PRO A 350 31.86 19.86 -41.37
N ARG A 351 32.88 20.33 -42.11
CA ARG A 351 34.17 20.80 -41.55
C ARG A 351 34.92 19.76 -40.70
N ARG A 352 34.88 18.48 -41.11
CA ARG A 352 35.50 17.34 -40.40
C ARG A 352 35.02 17.18 -38.95
N SER A 353 33.83 17.68 -38.63
CA SER A 353 33.23 17.46 -37.30
C SER A 353 32.65 16.05 -37.23
N GLN A 354 32.71 15.41 -36.06
CA GLN A 354 31.97 14.19 -35.77
C GLN A 354 30.63 14.58 -35.16
N ARG A 355 29.55 13.95 -35.63
CA ARG A 355 28.16 14.24 -35.28
C ARG A 355 27.52 12.97 -34.72
N ALA A 356 26.58 13.10 -33.80
CA ALA A 356 25.93 11.96 -33.15
C ALA A 356 24.48 11.81 -33.64
N TRP A 357 24.07 10.57 -33.89
CA TRP A 357 22.71 10.19 -34.27
C TRP A 357 22.19 9.06 -33.39
N LEU A 358 20.87 8.96 -33.24
CA LEU A 358 20.26 7.71 -32.84
C LEU A 358 20.27 6.72 -34.02
N PRO A 359 20.52 5.41 -33.78
CA PRO A 359 20.55 4.40 -34.84
C PRO A 359 19.30 4.43 -35.74
N GLU A 360 18.12 4.58 -35.15
CA GLU A 360 16.83 4.66 -35.83
C GLU A 360 16.70 5.89 -36.76
N HIS A 361 17.34 7.01 -36.41
CA HIS A 361 17.33 8.22 -37.25
C HIS A 361 18.24 8.03 -38.48
N VAL A 362 19.30 7.25 -38.35
CA VAL A 362 20.21 6.91 -39.45
C VAL A 362 19.55 5.98 -40.46
N GLU A 363 18.77 5.01 -39.99
CA GLU A 363 18.03 4.07 -40.83
C GLU A 363 16.93 4.78 -41.63
N ALA A 364 16.20 5.70 -40.99
CA ALA A 364 15.18 6.52 -41.64
C ALA A 364 15.75 7.43 -42.75
N GLU A 365 16.92 8.05 -42.54
CA GLU A 365 17.60 8.84 -43.59
C GLU A 365 18.08 7.97 -44.76
N ALA A 366 18.53 6.73 -44.48
CA ALA A 366 19.00 5.81 -45.51
C ALA A 366 17.85 5.28 -46.39
N GLU A 367 16.68 5.03 -45.80
CA GLU A 367 15.46 4.66 -46.56
C GLU A 367 14.93 5.84 -47.39
N ALA A 368 14.95 7.05 -46.86
CA ALA A 368 14.53 8.26 -47.59
C ALA A 368 15.43 8.59 -48.80
N ALA A 369 16.69 8.16 -48.78
CA ALA A 369 17.67 8.40 -49.83
C ALA A 369 17.67 7.35 -50.98
N GLN A 370 16.90 6.26 -50.86
CA GLN A 370 16.78 5.28 -51.94
C GLN A 370 15.90 5.84 -53.07
N PRO A 371 16.36 5.86 -54.34
CA PRO A 371 15.52 6.30 -55.45
C PRO A 371 14.33 5.33 -55.59
N ARG A 372 13.11 5.87 -55.54
CA ARG A 372 11.89 5.14 -55.90
C ARG A 372 12.14 4.48 -57.26
N GLN A 373 12.25 3.15 -57.29
CA GLN A 373 12.19 2.42 -58.55
C GLN A 373 10.85 2.78 -59.19
N MET A 374 10.90 3.45 -60.34
CA MET A 374 9.74 3.62 -61.21
C MET A 374 9.31 2.21 -61.63
N GLU A 375 8.15 1.78 -61.15
CA GLU A 375 7.39 0.71 -61.80
C GLU A 375 7.13 1.16 -63.25
N LEU A 376 7.61 0.35 -64.19
CA LEU A 376 7.29 0.40 -65.62
C LEU A 376 6.29 -0.71 -65.93
#